data_AF-A0A660NGD1-F1
#
_entry.id   AF-A0A660NGD1-F1
#
_cell.length_a   1.000
_cell.length_b   1.000
_cell.length_c   1.000
_cell.angle_alpha   90.00
_cell.angle_beta   90.00
_cell.angle_gamma   90.00
#
_symmetry.space_group_name_H-M   'P 1'
#
loop_
_entity.id
_entity.type
_entity.pdbx_description
1 polymer ?
#
loop_
_entity_poly.entity_id
_entity_poly.type
_entity_poly.pdbx_seq_one_letter_code
_entity_poly.pdbx_strand_id
1 'polypeptide(L)'
;AQLVDDETILVNTMTRDGVPPVPMDAAGVREKFGVNPDQIIDFLSLTGDTVDNVPGVDKVGPKTAAKWLNEYGTLDALMAQAGAIKGKVGENLRAALDWLPKGRELVTVLRDADLSAWVGGIDQLQLRDEDEETLLRLFDRWELRTFARRLVAERQRREGGAAGGLAGGVDGLAAGTAGGIDGLHAQGLAASGSRVFAEGGSTAGSGAAAGVSGTAGAAGTVAGGGPGAGGIPAGSGASAAGAGAASGPRGAGVAAALAEFTGGHFTRDGIVLDAPPAGELRTVMITTRAALEDWLAKVQAADRVAIDTETTALDAQQAHLVGISLAVSPWEGAYIPVGHSYAGAPDQLPLDEVLAVLKPWLEDDRPQKVGQNIKYDMHVLANHGVRLRGVADDTMLESYVLEAHRTHGMDALAGRHLNRLTTAYESVAGKGAKAIGFDQVALEVAAPYAAEDADVTLQLHRVMAPAIAANETLQYVYRDIEMPTLQVLFDMERHGVLLDGALLKQQSVELATQMLALEKQAHELAGQPFNLGSTKQLGEILFGQLGLPVVKKTPAGKPSTD
;
A
#
# COMPACT_ATOMS: atom_id res chain seq x y z
N ALA A 1 3.87 39.39 7.40
CA ALA A 1 4.59 40.47 6.69
C ALA A 1 4.64 41.75 7.53
N GLN A 2 3.50 42.29 8.01
CA GLN A 2 3.47 43.48 8.89
C GLN A 2 4.17 43.35 10.26
N LEU A 3 4.56 42.13 10.66
CA LEU A 3 5.33 41.82 11.87
C LEU A 3 6.81 41.53 11.58
N VAL A 4 7.29 41.72 10.34
CA VAL A 4 8.69 41.40 9.99
C VAL A 4 9.60 42.56 10.40
N ASP A 5 10.63 42.27 11.17
CA ASP A 5 11.66 43.19 11.66
C ASP A 5 13.01 42.46 11.79
N ASP A 6 13.97 43.06 12.49
CA ASP A 6 15.34 42.52 12.63
C ASP A 6 15.41 41.22 13.48
N GLU A 7 14.41 40.97 14.34
CA GLU A 7 14.31 39.77 15.18
C GLU A 7 13.22 38.80 14.71
N THR A 8 12.28 39.25 13.87
CA THR A 8 11.10 38.51 13.42
C THR A 8 11.10 38.25 11.92
N ILE A 9 11.30 37.01 11.50
CA ILE A 9 11.18 36.56 10.10
C ILE A 9 9.87 35.81 9.83
N LEU A 10 9.32 35.93 8.62
CA LEU A 10 8.14 35.16 8.20
C LEU A 10 8.58 33.94 7.38
N VAL A 11 8.14 32.73 7.73
CA VAL A 11 8.41 31.51 6.95
C VAL A 11 7.10 30.97 6.37
N ASN A 12 7.07 30.70 5.06
CA ASN A 12 5.94 29.99 4.44
C ASN A 12 6.26 28.50 4.31
N THR A 13 5.55 27.67 5.08
CA THR A 13 5.69 26.21 5.10
C THR A 13 4.80 25.47 4.08
N MET A 14 3.91 26.19 3.38
CA MET A 14 2.94 25.63 2.42
C MET A 14 3.49 25.56 0.99
N THR A 15 4.76 25.20 0.82
CA THR A 15 5.37 24.99 -0.51
C THR A 15 4.99 23.62 -1.06
N ARG A 16 4.34 23.59 -2.23
CA ARG A 16 4.18 22.35 -3.01
C ARG A 16 5.53 21.92 -3.61
N ASP A 17 5.65 20.62 -3.87
CA ASP A 17 6.66 20.01 -4.73
C ASP A 17 8.12 20.20 -4.30
N GLY A 18 8.41 20.01 -3.00
CA GLY A 18 9.78 19.81 -2.50
C GLY A 18 10.68 21.04 -2.46
N VAL A 19 10.13 22.23 -2.73
CA VAL A 19 10.84 23.50 -2.56
C VAL A 19 10.99 23.79 -1.05
N PRO A 20 12.21 24.01 -0.52
CA PRO A 20 12.39 24.28 0.90
C PRO A 20 11.68 25.58 1.33
N PRO A 21 11.22 25.69 2.59
CA PRO A 21 10.60 26.92 3.09
C PRO A 21 11.56 28.10 2.96
N VAL A 22 11.13 29.15 2.25
CA VAL A 22 11.92 30.37 2.05
C VAL A 22 11.61 31.34 3.20
N PRO A 23 12.61 31.74 4.01
CA PRO A 23 12.43 32.80 4.99
C PRO A 23 12.25 34.14 4.28
N MET A 24 11.37 34.97 4.83
CA MET A 24 11.00 36.28 4.30
C MET A 24 11.31 37.33 5.38
N ASP A 25 12.53 37.86 5.26
CA ASP A 25 13.02 39.04 5.98
C ASP A 25 12.50 40.33 5.33
N ALA A 26 12.98 41.49 5.79
CA ALA A 26 12.60 42.79 5.24
C ALA A 26 12.91 42.94 3.74
N ALA A 27 13.97 42.31 3.22
CA ALA A 27 14.31 42.33 1.81
C ALA A 27 13.34 41.46 0.98
N GLY A 28 13.01 40.26 1.48
CA GLY A 28 12.02 39.37 0.87
C GLY A 28 10.59 39.94 0.89
N VAL A 29 10.21 40.69 1.94
CA VAL A 29 8.96 41.47 1.96
C VAL A 29 8.97 42.51 0.85
N ARG A 30 10.06 43.26 0.70
CA ARG A 30 10.21 44.30 -0.32
C ARG A 30 10.22 43.74 -1.75
N GLU A 31 10.86 42.60 -1.98
CA GLU A 31 10.84 41.90 -3.27
C GLU A 31 9.42 41.44 -3.64
N LYS A 32 8.70 40.82 -2.68
CA LYS A 32 7.37 40.25 -2.94
C LYS A 32 6.26 41.29 -3.09
N PHE A 33 6.24 42.30 -2.22
CA PHE A 33 5.14 43.27 -2.12
C PHE A 33 5.47 44.64 -2.73
N GLY A 34 6.76 44.91 -3.00
CA GLY A 34 7.21 46.21 -3.51
C GLY A 34 7.24 47.33 -2.46
N VAL A 35 7.02 47.03 -1.19
CA VAL A 35 6.98 47.96 -0.06
C VAL A 35 7.74 47.39 1.14
N ASN A 36 8.16 48.24 2.07
CA ASN A 36 8.85 47.81 3.29
C ASN A 36 7.87 47.20 4.32
N PRO A 37 8.33 46.42 5.34
CA PRO A 37 7.45 45.80 6.33
C PRO A 37 6.54 46.75 7.10
N ASP A 38 7.03 47.93 7.45
CA ASP A 38 6.30 49.03 8.11
C ASP A 38 5.15 49.59 7.26
N GLN A 39 5.22 49.44 5.93
CA GLN A 39 4.21 49.89 4.98
C GLN A 39 3.16 48.81 4.65
N ILE A 40 3.28 47.59 5.15
CA ILE A 40 2.38 46.48 4.77
C ILE A 40 0.93 46.71 5.19
N ILE A 41 0.70 47.35 6.34
CA ILE A 41 -0.65 47.69 6.83
C ILE A 41 -1.33 48.66 5.85
N ASP A 42 -0.61 49.69 5.43
CA ASP A 42 -1.08 50.69 4.46
C ASP A 42 -1.29 50.09 3.06
N PHE A 43 -0.42 49.13 2.67
CA PHE A 43 -0.56 48.40 1.42
C PHE A 43 -1.84 47.56 1.39
N LEU A 44 -2.10 46.79 2.45
CA LEU A 44 -3.32 45.98 2.59
C LEU A 44 -4.58 46.85 2.69
N SER A 45 -4.49 48.01 3.34
CA SER A 45 -5.59 49.00 3.39
C SER A 45 -5.97 49.50 2.00
N LEU A 46 -5.00 49.63 1.09
CA LEU A 46 -5.22 50.07 -0.29
C LEU A 46 -5.71 48.95 -1.22
N THR A 47 -5.17 47.72 -1.10
CA THR A 47 -5.55 46.59 -1.95
C THR A 47 -6.80 45.85 -1.47
N GLY A 48 -7.11 45.94 -0.18
CA GLY A 48 -8.06 45.08 0.52
C GLY A 48 -7.47 43.72 0.88
N ASP A 49 -8.19 43.00 1.72
CA ASP A 49 -7.97 41.58 2.01
C ASP A 49 -9.24 40.79 1.67
N THR A 50 -9.14 39.87 0.70
CA THR A 50 -10.28 39.05 0.27
C THR A 50 -10.56 37.85 1.15
N VAL A 51 -9.64 37.47 2.05
CA VAL A 51 -9.83 36.38 3.01
C VAL A 51 -10.71 36.86 4.15
N ASP A 52 -10.38 38.02 4.72
CA ASP A 52 -11.11 38.64 5.83
C ASP A 52 -12.25 39.58 5.37
N ASN A 53 -12.54 39.59 4.06
CA ASN A 53 -13.59 40.40 3.43
C ASN A 53 -13.48 41.91 3.73
N VAL A 54 -12.25 42.42 3.83
CA VAL A 54 -11.96 43.85 4.03
C VAL A 54 -11.78 44.52 2.67
N PRO A 55 -12.72 45.37 2.19
CA PRO A 55 -12.58 46.02 0.90
C PRO A 55 -11.43 47.04 0.89
N GLY A 56 -10.64 47.03 -0.19
CA GLY A 56 -9.68 48.08 -0.50
C GLY A 56 -10.27 49.16 -1.39
N VAL A 57 -9.41 49.92 -2.07
CA VAL A 57 -9.82 50.93 -3.04
C VAL A 57 -10.17 50.25 -4.38
N ASP A 58 -11.36 50.51 -4.95
CA ASP A 58 -11.79 49.92 -6.22
C ASP A 58 -10.71 50.08 -7.31
N LYS A 59 -10.38 48.97 -7.99
CA LYS A 59 -9.36 48.88 -9.06
C LYS A 59 -7.94 49.29 -8.68
N VAL A 60 -7.60 49.38 -7.39
CA VAL A 60 -6.22 49.57 -6.91
C VAL A 60 -5.63 48.21 -6.57
N GLY A 61 -4.84 47.68 -7.50
CA GLY A 61 -4.09 46.43 -7.28
C GLY A 61 -2.70 46.66 -6.64
N PRO A 62 -2.01 45.58 -6.25
CA PRO A 62 -0.68 45.59 -5.62
C PRO A 62 0.33 46.58 -6.21
N LYS A 63 0.47 46.62 -7.54
CA LYS A 63 1.44 47.51 -8.22
C LYS A 63 1.13 49.00 -8.02
N THR A 64 -0.15 49.36 -7.93
CA THR A 64 -0.58 50.75 -7.73
C THR A 64 -0.41 51.16 -6.28
N ALA A 65 -0.81 50.30 -5.33
CA ALA A 65 -0.59 50.51 -3.91
C ALA A 65 0.91 50.66 -3.58
N ALA A 66 1.74 49.73 -4.05
CA ALA A 66 3.19 49.81 -3.87
C ALA A 66 3.80 51.08 -4.49
N LYS A 67 3.38 51.47 -5.71
CA LYS A 67 3.85 52.73 -6.30
C LYS A 67 3.52 53.93 -5.40
N TRP A 68 2.27 54.05 -4.95
CA TRP A 68 1.86 55.16 -4.10
C TRP A 68 2.61 55.19 -2.76
N LEU A 69 2.83 54.06 -2.11
CA LEU A 69 3.55 54.02 -0.84
C LEU A 69 5.05 54.30 -0.98
N ASN A 70 5.68 53.94 -2.10
CA ASN A 70 7.05 54.39 -2.41
C ASN A 70 7.14 55.89 -2.74
N GLU A 71 6.06 56.51 -3.22
CA GLU A 71 6.02 57.93 -3.63
C GLU A 71 5.63 58.86 -2.46
N TYR A 72 4.69 58.45 -1.62
CA TYR A 72 4.14 59.25 -0.52
C TYR A 72 4.55 58.77 0.88
N GLY A 73 5.22 57.62 1.01
CA GLY A 73 5.70 57.06 2.27
C GLY A 73 4.62 56.36 3.09
N THR A 74 3.57 57.07 3.49
CA THR A 74 2.45 56.54 4.28
C THR A 74 1.10 56.78 3.60
N LEU A 75 0.09 55.99 3.98
CA LEU A 75 -1.28 56.17 3.53
C LEU A 75 -1.87 57.50 4.02
N ASP A 76 -1.47 58.02 5.18
CA ASP A 76 -1.92 59.35 5.64
C ASP A 76 -1.41 60.48 4.73
N ALA A 77 -0.15 60.41 4.30
CA ALA A 77 0.43 61.36 3.34
C ALA A 77 -0.22 61.22 1.95
N LEU A 78 -0.53 60.00 1.52
CA LEU A 78 -1.28 59.71 0.29
C LEU A 78 -2.71 60.28 0.36
N MET A 79 -3.42 60.10 1.48
CA MET A 79 -4.77 60.62 1.70
C MET A 79 -4.78 62.15 1.68
N ALA A 80 -3.81 62.79 2.34
CA ALA A 80 -3.64 64.25 2.32
C ALA A 80 -3.38 64.80 0.90
N GLN A 81 -2.78 64.01 0.01
CA GLN A 81 -2.48 64.39 -1.38
C GLN A 81 -3.46 63.78 -2.40
N ALA A 82 -4.55 63.13 -1.98
CA ALA A 82 -5.48 62.43 -2.87
C ALA A 82 -6.12 63.33 -3.95
N GLY A 83 -6.21 64.64 -3.70
CA GLY A 83 -6.65 65.64 -4.68
C GLY A 83 -5.71 65.83 -5.89
N ALA A 84 -4.42 65.51 -5.75
CA ALA A 84 -3.43 65.59 -6.82
C ALA A 84 -3.43 64.37 -7.75
N ILE A 85 -4.01 63.24 -7.32
CA ILE A 85 -4.01 61.98 -8.07
C ILE A 85 -5.10 62.00 -9.15
N LYS A 86 -4.65 61.96 -10.41
CA LYS A 86 -5.50 62.11 -11.60
C LYS A 86 -6.02 60.76 -12.11
N GLY A 87 -7.12 60.81 -12.87
CA GLY A 87 -7.72 59.65 -13.53
C GLY A 87 -8.57 58.77 -12.62
N LYS A 88 -9.09 57.67 -13.18
CA LYS A 88 -10.11 56.82 -12.53
C LYS A 88 -9.67 56.23 -11.18
N VAL A 89 -8.39 55.87 -11.04
CA VAL A 89 -7.84 55.38 -9.75
C VAL A 89 -7.81 56.47 -8.67
N GLY A 90 -7.63 57.74 -9.04
CA GLY A 90 -7.70 58.87 -8.12
C GLY A 90 -9.12 59.28 -7.76
N GLU A 91 -10.11 59.05 -8.63
CA GLU A 91 -11.54 59.11 -8.26
C GLU A 91 -11.88 58.02 -7.24
N ASN A 92 -11.47 56.77 -7.51
CA ASN A 92 -11.74 55.64 -6.62
C ASN A 92 -11.06 55.81 -5.25
N LEU A 93 -9.81 56.31 -5.20
CA LEU A 93 -9.12 56.66 -3.94
C LEU A 93 -9.92 57.70 -3.14
N ARG A 94 -10.38 58.77 -3.80
CA ARG A 94 -11.19 59.82 -3.15
C ARG A 94 -12.53 59.32 -2.64
N ALA A 95 -13.16 58.36 -3.33
CA ALA A 95 -14.37 57.70 -2.88
C ALA A 95 -14.17 56.76 -1.68
N ALA A 96 -12.93 56.35 -1.39
CA ALA A 96 -12.59 55.44 -0.28
C ALA A 96 -12.00 56.14 0.95
N LEU A 97 -11.78 57.46 0.94
CA LEU A 97 -11.08 58.19 2.01
C LEU A 97 -11.72 58.00 3.39
N ASP A 98 -13.05 58.03 3.49
CA ASP A 98 -13.77 57.86 4.75
C ASP A 98 -13.70 56.41 5.29
N TRP A 99 -13.49 55.44 4.39
CA TRP A 99 -13.37 54.01 4.73
C TRP A 99 -11.95 53.61 5.13
N LEU A 100 -10.93 54.20 4.48
CA LEU A 100 -9.53 53.79 4.64
C LEU A 100 -9.01 53.74 6.09
N PRO A 101 -9.38 54.67 7.02
CA PRO A 101 -9.03 54.53 8.43
C PRO A 101 -9.59 53.27 9.08
N LYS A 102 -10.83 52.89 8.74
CA LYS A 102 -11.46 51.65 9.26
C LYS A 102 -10.87 50.41 8.59
N GLY A 103 -10.57 50.48 7.29
CA GLY A 103 -9.82 49.45 6.59
C GLY A 103 -8.46 49.19 7.26
N ARG A 104 -7.71 50.25 7.59
CA ARG A 104 -6.42 50.18 8.29
C ARG A 104 -6.55 49.52 9.67
N GLU A 105 -7.54 49.90 10.45
CA GLU A 105 -7.85 49.28 11.74
C GLU A 105 -8.10 47.76 11.58
N LEU A 106 -8.92 47.36 10.61
CA LEU A 106 -9.31 45.96 10.40
C LEU A 106 -8.16 45.07 9.90
N VAL A 107 -7.22 45.59 9.09
CA VAL A 107 -6.05 44.82 8.61
C VAL A 107 -4.85 44.87 9.55
N THR A 108 -4.91 45.63 10.65
CA THR A 108 -3.81 45.73 11.63
C THR A 108 -3.89 44.57 12.61
N VAL A 109 -2.80 43.80 12.74
CA VAL A 109 -2.71 42.72 13.74
C VAL A 109 -2.59 43.32 15.14
N LEU A 110 -3.52 42.94 16.03
CA LEU A 110 -3.48 43.26 17.45
C LEU A 110 -2.24 42.60 18.09
N ARG A 111 -1.35 43.40 18.68
CA ARG A 111 -0.06 42.93 19.25
C ARG A 111 -0.07 42.83 20.78
N ASP A 112 -1.07 43.41 21.43
CA ASP A 112 -1.25 43.56 22.87
C ASP A 112 -2.46 42.75 23.39
N ALA A 113 -2.82 41.67 22.69
CA ALA A 113 -3.86 40.74 23.12
C ALA A 113 -3.52 40.11 24.48
N ASP A 114 -4.42 40.22 25.45
CA ASP A 114 -4.26 39.56 26.75
C ASP A 114 -4.45 38.04 26.62
N LEU A 115 -3.34 37.33 26.65
CA LEU A 115 -3.27 35.86 26.62
C LEU A 115 -2.91 35.26 27.99
N SER A 116 -2.87 36.07 29.06
CA SER A 116 -2.39 35.64 30.39
C SER A 116 -3.22 34.51 31.02
N ALA A 117 -4.49 34.39 30.64
CA ALA A 117 -5.38 33.30 31.04
C ALA A 117 -5.09 31.95 30.34
N TRP A 118 -4.29 31.95 29.27
CA TRP A 118 -4.03 30.78 28.41
C TRP A 118 -2.56 30.36 28.42
N VAL A 119 -1.65 31.33 28.48
CA VAL A 119 -0.20 31.14 28.41
C VAL A 119 0.45 32.10 29.42
N GLY A 120 1.22 31.57 30.37
CA GLY A 120 1.85 32.38 31.41
C GLY A 120 3.07 33.19 30.96
N GLY A 121 3.60 32.90 29.76
CA GLY A 121 4.72 33.60 29.14
C GLY A 121 5.22 32.87 27.90
N ILE A 122 5.99 33.54 27.04
CA ILE A 122 6.54 32.95 25.80
C ILE A 122 7.51 31.79 26.09
N ASP A 123 8.13 31.80 27.27
CA ASP A 123 8.95 30.73 27.83
C ASP A 123 8.19 29.40 28.03
N GLN A 124 6.85 29.44 28.11
CA GLN A 124 6.00 28.25 28.19
C GLN A 124 5.64 27.66 26.82
N LEU A 125 5.95 28.36 25.72
CA LEU A 125 5.70 27.92 24.34
C LEU A 125 6.88 27.14 23.74
N GLN A 126 7.74 26.59 24.59
CA GLN A 126 8.81 25.69 24.16
C GLN A 126 8.24 24.42 23.50
N LEU A 127 8.93 23.93 22.47
CA LEU A 127 8.59 22.65 21.85
C LEU A 127 8.75 21.55 22.91
N ARG A 128 7.64 20.93 23.29
CA ARG A 128 7.62 19.79 24.21
C ARG A 128 8.01 18.52 23.46
N ASP A 129 8.50 17.54 24.21
CA ASP A 129 8.66 16.19 23.68
C ASP A 129 7.33 15.64 23.13
N GLU A 130 7.43 14.84 22.07
CA GLU A 130 6.27 14.23 21.44
C GLU A 130 5.65 13.18 22.35
N ASP A 131 4.33 13.25 22.58
CA ASP A 131 3.57 12.15 23.18
C ASP A 131 3.41 11.05 22.12
N GLU A 132 4.47 10.26 21.95
CA GLU A 132 4.55 9.22 20.93
C GLU A 132 3.45 8.17 21.08
N GLU A 133 3.03 7.89 22.32
CA GLU A 133 1.97 6.94 22.66
C GLU A 133 0.60 7.43 22.12
N THR A 134 0.23 8.67 22.45
CA THR A 134 -0.99 9.28 21.91
C THR A 134 -0.91 9.45 20.40
N LEU A 135 0.26 9.81 19.85
CA LEU A 135 0.45 9.96 18.41
C LEU A 135 0.30 8.63 17.65
N LEU A 136 0.87 7.53 18.13
CA LEU A 136 0.73 6.22 17.49
C LEU A 136 -0.73 5.76 17.49
N ARG A 137 -1.44 5.90 18.62
CA ARG A 137 -2.88 5.63 18.72
C ARG A 137 -3.72 6.48 17.76
N LEU A 138 -3.39 7.77 17.61
CA LEU A 138 -4.09 8.65 16.67
C LEU A 138 -3.75 8.30 15.21
N PHE A 139 -2.50 7.96 14.90
CA PHE A 139 -2.10 7.57 13.56
C PHE A 139 -2.73 6.24 13.13
N ASP A 140 -2.88 5.28 14.04
CA ASP A 140 -3.60 4.05 13.78
C ASP A 140 -5.10 4.31 13.51
N ARG A 141 -5.77 5.01 14.44
CA ARG A 141 -7.20 5.40 14.31
C ARG A 141 -7.56 6.07 12.99
N TRP A 142 -6.65 6.87 12.43
CA TRP A 142 -6.87 7.61 11.18
C TRP A 142 -6.16 6.98 9.96
N GLU A 143 -5.69 5.73 10.08
CA GLU A 143 -4.95 4.97 9.05
C GLU A 143 -3.72 5.71 8.47
N LEU A 144 -3.09 6.60 9.25
CA LEU A 144 -1.92 7.42 8.90
C LEU A 144 -0.60 6.62 8.95
N ARG A 145 -0.60 5.43 8.32
CA ARG A 145 0.45 4.39 8.38
C ARG A 145 1.86 4.87 8.00
N THR A 146 1.99 5.93 7.19
CA THR A 146 3.29 6.52 6.85
C THR A 146 3.86 7.35 8.01
N PHE A 147 3.02 8.05 8.77
CA PHE A 147 3.44 8.78 9.95
C PHE A 147 3.77 7.84 11.12
N ALA A 148 2.94 6.80 11.36
CA ALA A 148 3.25 5.77 12.35
C ALA A 148 4.60 5.08 12.11
N ARG A 149 4.85 4.61 10.87
CA ARG A 149 6.16 4.01 10.50
C ARG A 149 7.33 4.98 10.66
N ARG A 150 7.14 6.26 10.35
CA ARG A 150 8.17 7.29 10.52
C ARG A 150 8.51 7.51 11.99
N LEU A 151 7.49 7.68 12.84
CA LEU A 151 7.65 7.94 14.27
C LEU A 151 8.42 6.80 14.95
N VAL A 152 8.04 5.55 14.73
CA VAL A 152 8.78 4.40 15.30
C VAL A 152 10.22 4.30 14.73
N ALA A 153 10.43 4.60 13.44
CA ALA A 153 11.77 4.63 12.87
C ALA A 153 12.64 5.80 13.39
N GLU A 154 12.04 6.85 13.98
CA GLU A 154 12.72 7.94 14.68
C GLU A 154 13.02 7.55 16.14
N ARG A 155 12.06 6.91 16.84
CA ARG A 155 12.23 6.30 18.17
C ARG A 155 13.37 5.29 18.21
N GLN A 156 13.35 4.28 17.33
CA GLN A 156 14.40 3.26 17.23
C GLN A 156 15.79 3.85 16.93
N ARG A 157 15.86 4.99 16.22
CA ARG A 157 17.13 5.68 15.96
C ARG A 157 17.66 6.40 17.21
N ARG A 158 16.78 6.97 18.03
CA ARG A 158 17.13 7.57 19.33
C ARG A 158 17.61 6.50 20.32
N GLU A 159 16.83 5.43 20.48
CA GLU A 159 17.16 4.30 21.37
C GLU A 159 18.44 3.57 20.95
N GLY A 160 18.60 3.27 19.65
CA GLY A 160 19.81 2.64 19.11
C GLY A 160 21.05 3.54 19.15
N GLY A 161 20.88 4.87 19.13
CA GLY A 161 21.97 5.83 19.32
C GLY A 161 22.51 5.86 20.75
N ALA A 162 21.64 5.71 21.75
CA ALA A 162 22.02 5.68 23.17
C ALA A 162 22.89 4.45 23.51
N ALA A 163 22.62 3.29 22.90
CA ALA A 163 23.38 2.06 23.11
C ALA A 163 24.84 2.11 22.56
N GLY A 164 25.15 3.03 21.64
CA GLY A 164 26.51 3.20 21.09
C GLY A 164 27.39 4.18 21.89
N GLY A 165 26.84 4.86 22.89
CA GLY A 165 27.45 6.03 23.55
C GLY A 165 28.31 5.77 24.80
N LEU A 166 28.94 4.60 24.93
CA LEU A 166 29.79 4.26 26.09
C LEU A 166 31.19 3.75 25.71
N ALA A 167 31.86 4.44 24.78
CA ALA A 167 33.29 4.23 24.50
C ALA A 167 33.95 5.50 23.90
N GLY A 168 34.30 6.49 24.74
CA GLY A 168 35.10 7.63 24.27
C GLY A 168 35.07 8.87 25.18
N GLY A 169 36.15 9.02 25.96
CA GLY A 169 36.73 10.25 26.53
C GLY A 169 35.90 11.54 26.66
N VAL A 170 35.81 12.04 27.90
CA VAL A 170 35.53 13.44 28.19
C VAL A 170 36.63 14.37 27.66
N ASP A 171 36.26 15.44 26.95
CA ASP A 171 36.88 16.77 27.07
C ASP A 171 36.14 17.86 26.28
N GLY A 172 36.01 19.06 26.86
CA GLY A 172 35.87 20.33 26.12
C GLY A 172 34.47 20.83 25.71
N LEU A 173 33.85 21.67 26.56
CA LEU A 173 32.99 22.76 26.05
C LEU A 173 33.87 23.89 25.50
N ALA A 174 33.59 24.39 24.29
CA ALA A 174 33.87 25.78 23.89
C ALA A 174 33.11 26.18 22.61
N ALA A 175 32.72 27.45 22.52
CA ALA A 175 32.09 28.05 21.34
C ALA A 175 33.11 28.54 20.29
N GLY A 176 32.69 28.79 19.05
CA GLY A 176 33.54 29.50 18.08
C GLY A 176 33.12 29.49 16.60
N THR A 177 32.37 30.51 16.19
CA THR A 177 32.56 31.34 14.97
C THR A 177 33.06 30.74 13.63
N ALA A 178 32.22 30.94 12.60
CA ALA A 178 32.49 31.47 11.25
C ALA A 178 33.90 31.42 10.60
N GLY A 179 33.89 31.03 9.31
CA GLY A 179 35.02 31.10 8.36
C GLY A 179 35.54 29.71 7.98
N GLY A 180 35.57 29.25 6.73
CA GLY A 180 35.36 29.92 5.45
C GLY A 180 36.58 29.74 4.56
N ILE A 181 36.49 28.90 3.52
CA ILE A 181 37.43 28.87 2.39
C ILE A 181 36.71 28.37 1.12
N ASP A 182 36.90 29.12 0.05
CA ASP A 182 36.42 28.82 -1.30
C ASP A 182 37.10 27.60 -1.93
N GLY A 183 36.46 27.07 -2.98
CA GLY A 183 37.19 26.46 -4.09
C GLY A 183 36.70 25.10 -4.55
N LEU A 184 35.70 25.09 -5.44
CA LEU A 184 35.93 24.67 -6.84
C LEU A 184 34.69 24.92 -7.70
N HIS A 185 34.89 25.72 -8.75
CA HIS A 185 33.88 26.05 -9.75
C HIS A 185 33.77 24.96 -10.83
N ALA A 186 32.62 24.99 -11.53
CA ALA A 186 32.46 24.70 -12.96
C ALA A 186 32.07 23.28 -13.47
N GLN A 187 30.85 23.26 -14.03
CA GLN A 187 30.43 22.65 -15.31
C GLN A 187 30.00 21.16 -15.38
N GLY A 188 28.84 20.92 -16.02
CA GLY A 188 28.41 19.59 -16.45
C GLY A 188 26.91 19.41 -16.73
N LEU A 189 26.32 20.11 -17.71
CA LEU A 189 25.00 19.73 -18.25
C LEU A 189 25.11 18.52 -19.20
N ALA A 190 24.31 17.47 -18.99
CA ALA A 190 23.75 16.56 -20.01
C ALA A 190 22.72 15.62 -19.35
N ALA A 191 21.42 15.67 -19.66
CA ALA A 191 20.79 15.17 -20.88
C ALA A 191 20.91 13.64 -21.05
N SER A 192 19.94 12.90 -20.51
CA SER A 192 19.80 11.45 -20.76
C SER A 192 19.19 11.20 -22.15
N GLY A 193 19.95 10.50 -22.99
CA GLY A 193 19.56 10.12 -24.35
C GLY A 193 19.65 8.62 -24.57
N SER A 194 18.60 8.06 -25.18
CA SER A 194 18.40 6.65 -25.49
C SER A 194 19.45 6.02 -26.43
N ARG A 195 19.76 4.73 -26.22
CA ARG A 195 20.19 3.70 -27.20
C ARG A 195 19.95 2.33 -26.53
N VAL A 196 19.18 1.39 -27.08
CA VAL A 196 19.33 0.63 -28.35
C VAL A 196 20.63 -0.17 -28.37
N PHE A 197 20.51 -1.48 -28.14
CA PHE A 197 21.56 -2.47 -28.40
C PHE A 197 21.33 -3.15 -29.76
N ALA A 198 22.42 -3.40 -30.48
CA ALA A 198 22.45 -4.13 -31.73
C ALA A 198 23.31 -5.39 -31.58
N GLU A 199 23.03 -6.39 -32.40
CA GLU A 199 23.75 -7.67 -32.43
C GLU A 199 25.18 -7.53 -32.99
N GLY A 200 26.07 -8.44 -32.59
CA GLY A 200 27.41 -8.58 -33.14
C GLY A 200 27.93 -10.00 -32.92
N GLY A 201 28.17 -10.74 -34.00
CA GLY A 201 28.57 -12.14 -33.97
C GLY A 201 30.06 -12.37 -33.67
N SER A 202 30.43 -13.65 -33.47
CA SER A 202 31.82 -14.10 -33.30
C SER A 202 32.17 -15.20 -34.32
N THR A 203 33.45 -15.34 -34.62
CA THR A 203 34.00 -15.94 -35.84
C THR A 203 34.41 -17.41 -35.71
N ALA A 204 34.49 -18.10 -36.85
CA ALA A 204 34.93 -19.49 -36.95
C ALA A 204 36.46 -19.66 -36.92
N GLY A 205 36.93 -20.83 -36.49
CA GLY A 205 38.32 -21.29 -36.54
C GLY A 205 38.39 -22.82 -36.62
N SER A 206 39.34 -23.36 -37.40
CA SER A 206 39.32 -24.74 -37.93
C SER A 206 40.15 -25.77 -37.15
N GLY A 207 39.81 -27.06 -37.31
CA GLY A 207 40.65 -28.20 -36.90
C GLY A 207 40.01 -29.55 -37.27
N ALA A 208 40.75 -30.46 -37.92
CA ALA A 208 40.23 -31.71 -38.49
C ALA A 208 40.85 -32.98 -37.85
N ALA A 209 40.08 -34.07 -37.80
CA ALA A 209 40.58 -35.46 -37.69
C ALA A 209 39.51 -36.47 -38.17
N ALA A 210 39.93 -37.64 -38.65
CA ALA A 210 39.06 -38.65 -39.30
C ALA A 210 38.91 -39.95 -38.50
N GLY A 211 37.88 -40.77 -38.79
CA GLY A 211 37.66 -42.10 -38.18
C GLY A 211 36.54 -42.93 -38.83
N VAL A 212 36.76 -44.23 -39.02
CA VAL A 212 36.07 -45.15 -39.97
C VAL A 212 35.91 -46.53 -39.30
N SER A 213 34.87 -47.37 -39.44
CA SER A 213 33.67 -47.46 -40.33
C SER A 213 32.49 -48.16 -39.60
N GLY A 214 31.31 -48.28 -40.24
CA GLY A 214 30.23 -49.18 -39.80
C GLY A 214 28.97 -49.19 -40.68
N THR A 215 28.77 -50.23 -41.48
CA THR A 215 27.52 -50.56 -42.20
C THR A 215 26.52 -51.25 -41.23
N ALA A 216 25.21 -51.42 -41.45
CA ALA A 216 24.31 -51.29 -42.61
C ALA A 216 22.84 -51.11 -42.13
N GLY A 217 21.87 -50.97 -43.06
CA GLY A 217 20.44 -51.25 -42.81
C GLY A 217 19.50 -50.07 -43.08
N ALA A 218 18.44 -50.28 -43.87
CA ALA A 218 17.60 -49.21 -44.44
C ALA A 218 16.15 -49.23 -43.97
N ALA A 219 15.54 -48.04 -43.82
CA ALA A 219 14.20 -47.68 -44.30
C ALA A 219 13.98 -46.15 -44.12
N GLY A 220 13.12 -45.52 -44.94
CA GLY A 220 12.79 -44.08 -44.84
C GLY A 220 11.84 -43.74 -43.67
N THR A 221 11.40 -42.51 -43.46
CA THR A 221 11.24 -41.37 -44.39
C THR A 221 11.18 -40.00 -43.68
N VAL A 222 11.84 -39.00 -44.28
CA VAL A 222 11.57 -37.53 -44.40
C VAL A 222 10.88 -36.72 -43.27
N ALA A 223 11.43 -35.51 -43.02
CA ALA A 223 10.91 -34.36 -42.24
C ALA A 223 10.88 -34.56 -40.71
N GLY A 224 11.36 -33.64 -39.87
CA GLY A 224 11.47 -32.18 -40.00
C GLY A 224 10.54 -31.58 -38.92
N GLY A 225 11.03 -31.10 -37.78
CA GLY A 225 12.02 -30.03 -37.67
C GLY A 225 11.30 -28.76 -37.18
N GLY A 226 10.69 -28.82 -35.99
CA GLY A 226 9.86 -27.76 -35.44
C GLY A 226 10.43 -27.17 -34.15
N PRO A 227 10.49 -25.84 -34.02
CA PRO A 227 10.63 -25.16 -32.74
C PRO A 227 9.49 -24.16 -32.45
N GLY A 228 9.19 -23.96 -31.16
CA GLY A 228 8.66 -22.69 -30.65
C GLY A 228 7.17 -22.41 -30.82
N ALA A 229 6.32 -23.08 -30.03
CA ALA A 229 4.97 -22.57 -29.74
C ALA A 229 5.02 -21.60 -28.53
N GLY A 230 4.92 -20.29 -28.80
CA GLY A 230 4.72 -19.29 -27.76
C GLY A 230 3.28 -19.29 -27.24
N GLY A 231 3.10 -19.43 -25.93
CA GLY A 231 1.77 -19.42 -25.30
C GLY A 231 1.17 -18.01 -25.20
N ILE A 232 -0.11 -17.89 -25.56
CA ILE A 232 -0.95 -16.71 -25.30
C ILE A 232 -1.58 -16.87 -23.90
N PRO A 233 -1.53 -15.87 -23.01
CA PRO A 233 -2.19 -15.95 -21.70
C PRO A 233 -3.69 -15.63 -21.81
N ALA A 234 -4.53 -16.47 -21.20
CA ALA A 234 -5.94 -16.17 -20.98
C ALA A 234 -6.13 -15.48 -19.62
N GLY A 235 -6.80 -14.32 -19.61
CA GLY A 235 -7.07 -13.57 -18.37
C GLY A 235 -8.32 -14.07 -17.66
N SER A 236 -8.18 -14.34 -16.36
CA SER A 236 -9.29 -14.29 -15.39
C SER A 236 -8.88 -13.36 -14.25
N GLY A 237 -9.84 -12.60 -13.71
CA GLY A 237 -9.53 -11.43 -12.88
C GLY A 237 -9.20 -11.78 -11.44
N ALA A 238 -7.91 -11.77 -11.08
CA ALA A 238 -7.44 -11.62 -9.70
C ALA A 238 -7.00 -10.16 -9.46
N SER A 239 -7.43 -9.55 -8.35
CA SER A 239 -7.10 -8.16 -8.03
C SER A 239 -5.66 -8.00 -7.54
N ALA A 240 -4.74 -7.72 -8.45
CA ALA A 240 -3.37 -7.37 -8.10
C ALA A 240 -3.31 -5.99 -7.43
N ALA A 241 -3.06 -5.96 -6.11
CA ALA A 241 -2.70 -4.73 -5.41
C ALA A 241 -1.31 -4.25 -5.88
N GLY A 242 -1.23 -2.99 -6.33
CA GLY A 242 -0.01 -2.44 -6.92
C GLY A 242 1.13 -2.28 -5.90
N ALA A 243 2.21 -3.05 -6.07
CA ALA A 243 3.42 -2.89 -5.28
C ALA A 243 4.22 -1.66 -5.73
N GLY A 244 4.51 -0.74 -4.80
CA GLY A 244 5.28 0.47 -5.04
C GLY A 244 6.44 0.65 -4.06
N ALA A 245 7.68 0.49 -4.58
CA ALA A 245 8.97 0.84 -3.96
C ALA A 245 9.41 0.12 -2.66
N ALA A 246 10.70 -0.20 -2.59
CA ALA A 246 11.30 -1.03 -1.55
C ALA A 246 11.84 -0.25 -0.34
N SER A 247 11.84 -0.89 0.84
CA SER A 247 12.67 -0.51 2.00
C SER A 247 12.99 -1.76 2.85
N GLY A 248 14.22 -1.85 3.34
CA GLY A 248 14.77 -3.06 4.01
C GLY A 248 14.29 -3.33 5.45
N PRO A 249 14.92 -4.31 6.15
CA PRO A 249 14.33 -4.98 7.30
C PRO A 249 14.44 -4.18 8.61
N ARG A 250 13.34 -3.54 9.04
CA ARG A 250 13.17 -2.93 10.38
C ARG A 250 11.73 -3.01 10.93
N GLY A 251 11.01 -4.09 10.65
CA GLY A 251 9.59 -4.23 11.05
C GLY A 251 9.35 -4.57 12.53
N ALA A 252 10.24 -5.35 13.16
CA ALA A 252 9.96 -6.01 14.45
C ALA A 252 9.61 -5.05 15.61
N GLY A 253 10.32 -3.92 15.74
CA GLY A 253 10.08 -2.97 16.84
C GLY A 253 8.83 -2.10 16.69
N VAL A 254 8.12 -2.15 15.56
CA VAL A 254 6.82 -1.46 15.37
C VAL A 254 5.69 -2.28 15.98
N ALA A 255 5.71 -3.60 15.77
CA ALA A 255 4.69 -4.51 16.27
C ALA A 255 4.63 -4.53 17.80
N ALA A 256 5.79 -4.59 18.46
CA ALA A 256 5.87 -4.65 19.93
C ALA A 256 5.26 -3.42 20.63
N ALA A 257 5.41 -2.22 20.05
CA ALA A 257 4.88 -0.98 20.63
C ALA A 257 3.36 -0.78 20.38
N LEU A 258 2.78 -1.47 19.38
CA LEU A 258 1.33 -1.46 19.15
C LEU A 258 0.60 -2.48 20.02
N ALA A 259 1.26 -3.57 20.40
CA ALA A 259 0.70 -4.65 21.22
C ALA A 259 0.32 -4.22 22.66
N GLU A 260 0.86 -3.11 23.18
CA GLU A 260 0.52 -2.60 24.51
C GLU A 260 -0.81 -1.81 24.55
N PHE A 261 -1.41 -1.46 23.41
CA PHE A 261 -2.64 -0.65 23.37
C PHE A 261 -3.92 -1.49 23.20
N THR A 262 -4.62 -1.72 24.32
CA THR A 262 -5.95 -2.37 24.34
C THR A 262 -7.08 -1.32 24.34
N GLY A 263 -7.74 -1.16 23.19
CA GLY A 263 -8.94 -0.32 23.04
C GLY A 263 -9.76 -0.76 21.84
N GLY A 264 -10.97 -1.29 22.09
CA GLY A 264 -11.82 -1.94 21.09
C GLY A 264 -12.09 -1.11 19.84
N HIS A 265 -12.16 -1.80 18.70
CA HIS A 265 -12.30 -1.16 17.39
C HIS A 265 -13.77 -0.89 17.05
N PHE A 266 -14.01 0.26 16.40
CA PHE A 266 -15.32 0.66 15.89
C PHE A 266 -15.42 0.35 14.40
N THR A 267 -16.34 -0.54 14.02
CA THR A 267 -16.79 -0.62 12.63
C THR A 267 -17.76 0.54 12.32
N ARG A 268 -18.04 0.75 11.03
CA ARG A 268 -18.79 1.92 10.52
C ARG A 268 -20.19 2.09 11.12
N ASP A 269 -20.82 0.99 11.55
CA ASP A 269 -22.20 0.97 12.05
C ASP A 269 -22.29 0.88 13.59
N GLY A 270 -21.20 1.17 14.30
CA GLY A 270 -21.17 1.22 15.76
C GLY A 270 -21.07 -0.14 16.45
N ILE A 271 -20.88 -1.23 15.69
CA ILE A 271 -20.48 -2.52 16.26
C ILE A 271 -19.06 -2.37 16.80
N VAL A 272 -18.92 -2.56 18.11
CA VAL A 272 -17.64 -2.63 18.83
C VAL A 272 -17.12 -4.05 18.76
N LEU A 273 -15.86 -4.20 18.37
CA LEU A 273 -15.14 -5.46 18.34
C LEU A 273 -14.05 -5.42 19.42
N ASP A 274 -14.21 -6.26 20.44
CA ASP A 274 -13.27 -6.38 21.54
C ASP A 274 -12.13 -7.32 21.15
N ALA A 275 -10.95 -6.73 20.85
CA ALA A 275 -9.74 -7.49 20.57
C ALA A 275 -9.36 -8.38 21.79
N PRO A 276 -8.90 -9.62 21.58
CA PRO A 276 -8.47 -10.49 22.67
C PRO A 276 -7.24 -9.90 23.39
N PRO A 277 -7.02 -10.23 24.67
CA PRO A 277 -5.84 -9.78 25.39
C PRO A 277 -4.57 -10.30 24.70
N ALA A 278 -3.57 -9.41 24.57
CA ALA A 278 -2.28 -9.73 23.97
C ALA A 278 -1.61 -10.92 24.67
N GLY A 279 -0.94 -11.76 23.88
CA GLY A 279 -0.23 -12.95 24.36
C GLY A 279 0.92 -13.32 23.43
N GLU A 280 1.68 -14.34 23.82
CA GLU A 280 2.77 -14.90 23.02
C GLU A 280 2.34 -16.25 22.45
N LEU A 281 2.44 -16.43 21.14
CA LEU A 281 2.02 -17.65 20.46
C LEU A 281 2.91 -18.83 20.87
N ARG A 282 2.35 -19.76 21.65
CA ARG A 282 2.97 -21.07 21.88
C ARG A 282 2.71 -21.98 20.69
N THR A 283 3.74 -22.13 19.85
CA THR A 283 3.77 -23.10 18.75
C THR A 283 4.05 -24.51 19.28
N VAL A 284 3.31 -25.52 18.80
CA VAL A 284 3.55 -26.94 19.10
C VAL A 284 3.71 -27.73 17.80
N MET A 285 4.94 -28.14 17.49
CA MET A 285 5.22 -29.00 16.34
C MET A 285 4.97 -30.48 16.68
N ILE A 286 4.14 -31.15 15.89
CA ILE A 286 3.67 -32.52 16.15
C ILE A 286 4.38 -33.49 15.18
N THR A 287 5.49 -34.06 15.63
CA THR A 287 6.29 -35.04 14.87
C THR A 287 6.20 -36.47 15.43
N THR A 288 5.35 -36.72 16.44
CA THR A 288 5.22 -38.04 17.07
C THR A 288 3.76 -38.46 17.21
N ARG A 289 3.51 -39.78 17.11
CA ARG A 289 2.17 -40.37 17.20
C ARG A 289 1.47 -40.01 18.53
N ALA A 290 2.19 -40.02 19.65
CA ALA A 290 1.64 -39.66 20.95
C ALA A 290 1.18 -38.19 20.99
N ALA A 291 2.01 -37.26 20.50
CA ALA A 291 1.63 -35.85 20.44
C ALA A 291 0.43 -35.59 19.51
N LEU A 292 0.27 -36.38 18.44
CA LEU A 292 -0.90 -36.31 17.56
C LEU A 292 -2.18 -36.81 18.26
N GLU A 293 -2.09 -37.88 19.04
CA GLU A 293 -3.23 -38.39 19.84
C GLU A 293 -3.63 -37.42 20.96
N ASP A 294 -2.65 -36.84 21.66
CA ASP A 294 -2.88 -35.82 22.70
C ASP A 294 -3.59 -34.58 22.11
N TRP A 295 -3.20 -34.14 20.92
CA TRP A 295 -3.86 -33.03 20.23
C TRP A 295 -5.22 -33.41 19.66
N LEU A 296 -5.42 -34.62 19.14
CA LEU A 296 -6.75 -35.09 18.76
C LEU A 296 -7.72 -35.09 19.95
N ALA A 297 -7.25 -35.46 21.15
CA ALA A 297 -8.07 -35.39 22.36
C ALA A 297 -8.46 -33.95 22.73
N LYS A 298 -7.54 -32.97 22.63
CA LYS A 298 -7.87 -31.54 22.79
C LYS A 298 -8.92 -31.08 21.77
N VAL A 299 -8.68 -31.41 20.49
CA VAL A 299 -9.51 -31.06 19.34
C VAL A 299 -10.93 -31.62 19.49
N GLN A 300 -11.08 -32.86 19.95
CA GLN A 300 -12.39 -33.49 20.16
C GLN A 300 -13.17 -32.89 21.34
N ALA A 301 -12.48 -32.25 22.30
CA ALA A 301 -13.08 -31.66 23.50
C ALA A 301 -13.41 -30.15 23.36
N ALA A 302 -12.84 -29.45 22.38
CA ALA A 302 -13.10 -28.03 22.13
C ALA A 302 -14.48 -27.79 21.45
N ASP A 303 -15.10 -26.63 21.66
CA ASP A 303 -16.33 -26.24 20.93
C ASP A 303 -16.02 -25.70 19.52
N ARG A 304 -14.91 -24.98 19.36
CA ARG A 304 -14.38 -24.53 18.07
C ARG A 304 -12.90 -24.85 17.95
N VAL A 305 -12.51 -25.25 16.75
CA VAL A 305 -11.14 -25.61 16.36
C VAL A 305 -10.85 -24.91 15.05
N ALA A 306 -9.86 -24.03 15.03
CA ALA A 306 -9.35 -23.52 13.77
C ALA A 306 -8.49 -24.58 13.09
N ILE A 307 -8.63 -24.70 11.78
CA ILE A 307 -7.84 -25.58 10.92
C ILE A 307 -7.42 -24.81 9.66
N ASP A 308 -6.20 -25.06 9.22
CA ASP A 308 -5.64 -24.57 7.96
C ASP A 308 -4.64 -25.61 7.40
N THR A 309 -4.34 -25.52 6.10
CA THR A 309 -3.55 -26.51 5.34
C THR A 309 -2.42 -25.90 4.52
N GLU A 310 -1.20 -26.29 4.88
CA GLU A 310 0.01 -25.89 4.18
C GLU A 310 0.25 -26.76 2.96
N THR A 311 0.64 -26.16 1.83
CA THR A 311 0.56 -26.81 0.52
C THR A 311 1.67 -26.46 -0.47
N THR A 312 1.79 -27.27 -1.53
CA THR A 312 2.82 -27.12 -2.58
C THR A 312 2.48 -26.11 -3.68
N ALA A 313 1.23 -25.66 -3.80
CA ALA A 313 0.75 -24.84 -4.91
C ALA A 313 -0.49 -24.02 -4.52
N LEU A 314 -0.73 -22.88 -5.18
CA LEU A 314 -1.93 -22.04 -4.95
C LEU A 314 -3.21 -22.58 -5.62
N ASP A 315 -3.09 -23.54 -6.56
CA ASP A 315 -4.24 -24.23 -7.14
C ASP A 315 -4.59 -25.45 -6.28
N ALA A 316 -5.67 -25.33 -5.52
CA ALA A 316 -6.13 -26.37 -4.60
C ALA A 316 -6.41 -27.71 -5.28
N GLN A 317 -6.72 -27.74 -6.59
CA GLN A 317 -6.96 -28.99 -7.34
C GLN A 317 -5.67 -29.73 -7.70
N GLN A 318 -4.52 -29.05 -7.64
CA GLN A 318 -3.18 -29.59 -7.94
C GLN A 318 -2.26 -29.61 -6.70
N ALA A 319 -2.70 -29.03 -5.59
CA ALA A 319 -1.96 -28.94 -4.35
C ALA A 319 -1.82 -30.30 -3.64
N HIS A 320 -0.59 -30.61 -3.23
CA HIS A 320 -0.29 -31.65 -2.25
C HIS A 320 -0.18 -31.03 -0.85
N LEU A 321 -0.53 -31.81 0.17
CA LEU A 321 -0.50 -31.39 1.57
C LEU A 321 0.92 -31.50 2.13
N VAL A 322 1.40 -30.40 2.72
CA VAL A 322 2.72 -30.28 3.35
C VAL A 322 2.59 -30.34 4.87
N GLY A 323 1.50 -29.82 5.42
CA GLY A 323 1.14 -29.94 6.84
C GLY A 323 -0.26 -29.44 7.15
N ILE A 324 -0.71 -29.71 8.37
CA ILE A 324 -2.00 -29.23 8.91
C ILE A 324 -1.73 -28.41 10.16
N SER A 325 -2.30 -27.21 10.23
CA SER A 325 -2.27 -26.36 11.42
C SER A 325 -3.59 -26.46 12.19
N LEU A 326 -3.53 -26.35 13.52
CA LEU A 326 -4.69 -26.48 14.41
C LEU A 326 -4.59 -25.54 15.61
N ALA A 327 -5.68 -24.84 15.96
CA ALA A 327 -5.78 -24.08 17.20
C ALA A 327 -7.11 -24.34 17.93
N VAL A 328 -7.04 -24.58 19.25
CA VAL A 328 -8.22 -24.81 20.12
C VAL A 328 -8.43 -23.68 21.14
N SER A 329 -7.40 -22.87 21.37
CA SER A 329 -7.41 -21.71 22.25
C SER A 329 -6.46 -20.64 21.73
N PRO A 330 -6.79 -19.34 21.90
CA PRO A 330 -5.89 -18.23 21.55
C PRO A 330 -4.49 -18.42 22.14
N TRP A 331 -3.49 -18.08 21.35
CA TRP A 331 -2.07 -18.17 21.68
C TRP A 331 -1.53 -19.60 21.89
N GLU A 332 -2.27 -20.65 21.52
CA GLU A 332 -1.74 -22.02 21.37
C GLU A 332 -2.13 -22.60 19.99
N GLY A 333 -1.15 -22.64 19.08
CA GLY A 333 -1.29 -23.23 17.75
C GLY A 333 -0.37 -24.45 17.59
N ALA A 334 -0.85 -25.48 16.90
CA ALA A 334 -0.09 -26.65 16.51
C ALA A 334 0.17 -26.70 15.02
N TYR A 335 1.28 -27.33 14.64
CA TYR A 335 1.58 -27.67 13.25
C TYR A 335 1.99 -29.15 13.14
N ILE A 336 1.37 -29.87 12.20
CA ILE A 336 1.61 -31.28 11.90
C ILE A 336 2.27 -31.37 10.53
N PRO A 337 3.62 -31.36 10.45
CA PRO A 337 4.33 -31.51 9.18
C PRO A 337 4.25 -32.96 8.66
N VAL A 338 3.95 -33.11 7.37
CA VAL A 338 3.79 -34.41 6.68
C VAL A 338 4.46 -34.48 5.30
N GLY A 339 4.92 -33.34 4.75
CA GLY A 339 5.40 -33.25 3.37
C GLY A 339 6.58 -32.31 3.13
N HIS A 340 7.32 -31.88 4.16
CA HIS A 340 8.55 -31.10 3.94
C HIS A 340 9.65 -32.00 3.37
N SER A 341 10.30 -31.55 2.29
CA SER A 341 11.24 -32.36 1.48
C SER A 341 12.58 -31.66 1.17
N TYR A 342 12.91 -30.59 1.90
CA TYR A 342 14.21 -29.93 1.80
C TYR A 342 15.38 -30.83 2.23
N ALA A 343 16.58 -30.51 1.75
CA ALA A 343 17.79 -31.26 2.07
C ALA A 343 18.10 -31.21 3.58
N GLY A 344 18.02 -32.37 4.24
CA GLY A 344 18.22 -32.48 5.70
C GLY A 344 16.97 -32.21 6.54
N ALA A 345 15.77 -32.25 5.94
CA ALA A 345 14.51 -32.21 6.68
C ALA A 345 14.46 -33.30 7.79
N PRO A 346 14.06 -32.96 9.02
CA PRO A 346 13.84 -33.95 10.09
C PRO A 346 12.74 -34.96 9.74
N ASP A 347 12.77 -36.09 10.45
CA ASP A 347 11.72 -37.11 10.36
C ASP A 347 10.34 -36.53 10.71
N GLN A 348 9.36 -36.84 9.87
CA GLN A 348 7.96 -36.40 9.97
C GLN A 348 7.06 -37.63 10.09
N LEU A 349 5.82 -37.44 10.58
CA LEU A 349 4.83 -38.52 10.55
C LEU A 349 4.38 -38.75 9.09
N PRO A 350 4.25 -40.01 8.63
CA PRO A 350 3.72 -40.29 7.31
C PRO A 350 2.31 -39.73 7.13
N LEU A 351 2.05 -39.08 5.99
CA LEU A 351 0.76 -38.48 5.65
C LEU A 351 -0.43 -39.45 5.89
N ASP A 352 -0.32 -40.69 5.41
CA ASP A 352 -1.36 -41.71 5.57
C ASP A 352 -1.64 -42.05 7.03
N GLU A 353 -0.63 -42.03 7.91
CA GLU A 353 -0.80 -42.27 9.34
C GLU A 353 -1.46 -41.08 10.04
N VAL A 354 -1.08 -39.85 9.68
CA VAL A 354 -1.70 -38.62 10.22
C VAL A 354 -3.16 -38.55 9.80
N LEU A 355 -3.45 -38.76 8.51
CA LEU A 355 -4.82 -38.77 8.01
C LEU A 355 -5.64 -39.93 8.60
N ALA A 356 -5.07 -41.13 8.79
CA ALA A 356 -5.79 -42.22 9.45
C ALA A 356 -6.24 -41.87 10.90
N VAL A 357 -5.48 -41.04 11.61
CA VAL A 357 -5.82 -40.55 12.96
C VAL A 357 -6.83 -39.41 12.93
N LEU A 358 -6.62 -38.42 12.05
CA LEU A 358 -7.47 -37.22 12.02
C LEU A 358 -8.78 -37.40 11.25
N LYS A 359 -8.82 -38.29 10.24
CA LYS A 359 -9.98 -38.45 9.34
C LYS A 359 -11.32 -38.68 10.06
N PRO A 360 -11.44 -39.50 11.12
CA PRO A 360 -12.69 -39.64 11.87
C PRO A 360 -13.23 -38.32 12.46
N TRP A 361 -12.34 -37.38 12.78
CA TRP A 361 -12.71 -36.02 13.22
C TRP A 361 -12.93 -35.07 12.05
N LEU A 362 -12.07 -35.09 11.02
CA LEU A 362 -12.20 -34.24 9.83
C LEU A 362 -13.53 -34.49 9.09
N GLU A 363 -13.98 -35.74 9.00
CA GLU A 363 -15.24 -36.13 8.36
C GLU A 363 -16.46 -36.11 9.31
N ASP A 364 -16.29 -35.69 10.57
CA ASP A 364 -17.37 -35.55 11.56
C ASP A 364 -18.29 -34.37 11.21
N ASP A 365 -19.60 -34.63 11.15
CA ASP A 365 -20.63 -33.64 10.83
C ASP A 365 -20.87 -32.61 11.96
N ARG A 366 -20.30 -32.79 13.16
CA ARG A 366 -20.39 -31.80 14.26
C ARG A 366 -19.82 -30.44 13.83
N PRO A 367 -20.59 -29.33 13.90
CA PRO A 367 -20.14 -28.00 13.51
C PRO A 367 -19.12 -27.47 14.51
N GLN A 368 -17.84 -27.64 14.19
CA GLN A 368 -16.73 -27.45 15.12
C GLN A 368 -15.52 -26.76 14.45
N LYS A 369 -15.38 -26.83 13.13
CA LYS A 369 -14.21 -26.34 12.41
C LYS A 369 -14.43 -24.92 11.92
N VAL A 370 -13.43 -24.07 12.11
CA VAL A 370 -13.34 -22.73 11.50
C VAL A 370 -12.06 -22.62 10.69
N GLY A 371 -12.09 -21.86 9.60
CA GLY A 371 -10.93 -21.62 8.74
C GLY A 371 -11.00 -20.23 8.12
N GLN A 372 -9.94 -19.82 7.45
CA GLN A 372 -9.89 -18.59 6.67
C GLN A 372 -9.88 -18.97 5.19
N ASN A 373 -10.98 -18.75 4.46
CA ASN A 373 -11.17 -19.31 3.10
C ASN A 373 -11.11 -20.86 3.09
N ILE A 374 -11.81 -21.49 4.04
CA ILE A 374 -11.75 -22.94 4.34
C ILE A 374 -12.12 -23.86 3.16
N LYS A 375 -12.78 -23.30 2.14
CA LYS A 375 -13.04 -24.00 0.86
C LYS A 375 -11.74 -24.46 0.19
N TYR A 376 -10.63 -23.74 0.38
CA TYR A 376 -9.31 -24.16 -0.10
C TYR A 376 -8.90 -25.49 0.55
N ASP A 377 -8.92 -25.55 1.87
CA ASP A 377 -8.59 -26.72 2.69
C ASP A 377 -9.49 -27.92 2.38
N MET A 378 -10.78 -27.66 2.12
CA MET A 378 -11.72 -28.70 1.67
C MET A 378 -11.25 -29.37 0.37
N HIS A 379 -10.77 -28.60 -0.62
CA HIS A 379 -10.23 -29.15 -1.88
C HIS A 379 -8.92 -29.91 -1.66
N VAL A 380 -8.01 -29.35 -0.86
CA VAL A 380 -6.72 -29.97 -0.53
C VAL A 380 -6.93 -31.31 0.17
N LEU A 381 -7.76 -31.37 1.22
CA LEU A 381 -8.09 -32.60 1.94
C LEU A 381 -8.81 -33.61 1.04
N ALA A 382 -9.66 -33.13 0.11
CA ALA A 382 -10.34 -34.00 -0.86
C ALA A 382 -9.38 -34.64 -1.88
N ASN A 383 -8.20 -34.04 -2.16
CA ASN A 383 -7.15 -34.69 -2.97
C ASN A 383 -6.56 -35.93 -2.28
N HIS A 384 -6.54 -35.93 -0.94
CA HIS A 384 -6.07 -37.04 -0.11
C HIS A 384 -7.22 -37.93 0.39
N GLY A 385 -8.38 -37.86 -0.28
CA GLY A 385 -9.54 -38.71 0.00
C GLY A 385 -10.20 -38.45 1.35
N VAL A 386 -10.07 -37.26 1.93
CA VAL A 386 -10.77 -36.81 3.14
C VAL A 386 -11.82 -35.76 2.75
N ARG A 387 -13.09 -36.02 3.05
CA ARG A 387 -14.15 -35.03 2.87
C ARG A 387 -14.34 -34.26 4.18
N LEU A 388 -13.72 -33.08 4.29
CA LEU A 388 -13.91 -32.20 5.46
C LEU A 388 -15.41 -31.90 5.66
N ARG A 389 -15.90 -32.08 6.89
CA ARG A 389 -17.28 -31.79 7.30
C ARG A 389 -17.28 -31.11 8.66
N GLY A 390 -18.46 -30.62 9.09
CA GLY A 390 -18.56 -29.89 10.34
C GLY A 390 -17.84 -28.54 10.30
N VAL A 391 -17.63 -28.00 9.09
CA VAL A 391 -17.25 -26.59 8.86
C VAL A 391 -18.39 -25.74 9.41
N ALA A 392 -18.14 -25.09 10.53
CA ALA A 392 -19.10 -24.23 11.21
C ALA A 392 -19.01 -22.80 10.68
N ASP A 393 -17.79 -22.33 10.41
CA ASP A 393 -17.48 -20.92 10.25
C ASP A 393 -16.32 -20.70 9.26
N ASP A 394 -16.32 -19.57 8.55
CA ASP A 394 -15.20 -19.09 7.71
C ASP A 394 -14.95 -17.59 7.98
N THR A 395 -13.78 -17.23 8.51
CA THR A 395 -13.47 -15.85 8.92
C THR A 395 -13.39 -14.85 7.77
N MET A 396 -13.12 -15.31 6.54
CA MET A 396 -13.20 -14.46 5.35
C MET A 396 -14.65 -14.06 5.07
N LEU A 397 -15.58 -15.02 5.20
CA LEU A 397 -17.02 -14.79 5.00
C LEU A 397 -17.63 -14.00 6.16
N GLU A 398 -17.19 -14.21 7.40
CA GLU A 398 -17.58 -13.37 8.54
C GLU A 398 -17.23 -11.89 8.30
N SER A 399 -15.98 -11.61 7.91
CA SER A 399 -15.58 -10.25 7.56
C SER A 399 -16.30 -9.71 6.33
N TYR A 400 -16.60 -10.55 5.33
CA TYR A 400 -17.38 -10.13 4.16
C TYR A 400 -18.78 -9.66 4.55
N VAL A 401 -19.50 -10.43 5.39
CA VAL A 401 -20.84 -10.06 5.86
C VAL A 401 -20.80 -8.79 6.74
N LEU A 402 -19.78 -8.62 7.57
CA LEU A 402 -19.62 -7.41 8.40
C LEU A 402 -19.26 -6.16 7.57
N GLU A 403 -18.43 -6.29 6.52
CA GLU A 403 -17.78 -5.13 5.89
C GLU A 403 -17.33 -5.36 4.43
N ALA A 404 -18.18 -5.93 3.57
CA ALA A 404 -17.97 -6.26 2.13
C ALA A 404 -17.29 -5.20 1.21
N HIS A 405 -17.05 -3.99 1.70
CA HIS A 405 -16.33 -2.91 1.01
C HIS A 405 -14.82 -2.87 1.32
N ARG A 406 -14.33 -3.73 2.23
CA ARG A 406 -12.91 -3.84 2.63
C ARG A 406 -12.24 -5.05 1.99
N THR A 407 -10.97 -5.27 2.32
CA THR A 407 -10.25 -6.51 1.98
C THR A 407 -10.44 -7.55 3.08
N HIS A 408 -10.51 -8.83 2.70
CA HIS A 408 -10.84 -9.94 3.62
C HIS A 408 -9.72 -11.00 3.74
N GLY A 409 -8.50 -10.70 3.26
CA GLY A 409 -7.32 -11.53 3.50
C GLY A 409 -6.78 -11.39 4.92
N MET A 410 -6.27 -12.47 5.49
CA MET A 410 -5.94 -12.62 6.91
C MET A 410 -5.11 -11.48 7.50
N ASP A 411 -3.99 -11.10 6.86
CA ASP A 411 -3.13 -9.99 7.34
C ASP A 411 -3.92 -8.69 7.55
N ALA A 412 -4.86 -8.41 6.65
CA ALA A 412 -5.70 -7.22 6.69
C ALA A 412 -6.85 -7.33 7.70
N LEU A 413 -7.18 -8.54 8.16
CA LEU A 413 -8.13 -8.80 9.25
C LEU A 413 -7.43 -8.78 10.61
N ALA A 414 -6.30 -9.48 10.76
CA ALA A 414 -5.49 -9.50 11.98
C ALA A 414 -5.08 -8.08 12.40
N GLY A 415 -4.60 -7.27 11.45
CA GLY A 415 -4.24 -5.88 11.72
C GLY A 415 -5.43 -4.95 12.03
N ARG A 416 -6.66 -5.32 11.65
CA ARG A 416 -7.88 -4.49 11.81
C ARG A 416 -8.71 -4.86 13.04
N HIS A 417 -8.69 -6.14 13.42
CA HIS A 417 -9.58 -6.71 14.44
C HIS A 417 -8.83 -7.27 15.65
N LEU A 418 -7.55 -7.62 15.51
CA LEU A 418 -6.69 -8.12 16.58
C LEU A 418 -5.51 -7.18 16.92
N ASN A 419 -5.37 -6.06 16.20
CA ASN A 419 -4.20 -5.16 16.24
C ASN A 419 -2.85 -5.92 16.09
N ARG A 420 -2.85 -7.01 15.30
CA ARG A 420 -1.71 -7.93 15.14
C ARG A 420 -1.17 -7.88 13.71
N LEU A 421 0.14 -7.83 13.56
CA LEU A 421 0.82 -8.10 12.29
C LEU A 421 1.16 -9.59 12.22
N THR A 422 0.67 -10.25 11.18
CA THR A 422 1.00 -11.64 10.82
C THR A 422 2.34 -11.73 10.08
N THR A 423 2.92 -12.92 10.12
CA THR A 423 4.08 -13.31 9.33
C THR A 423 3.66 -13.44 7.87
N ALA A 424 4.10 -12.52 6.99
CA ALA A 424 3.76 -12.62 5.57
C ALA A 424 4.40 -13.87 4.93
N TYR A 425 3.64 -14.64 4.14
CA TYR A 425 4.10 -15.85 3.43
C TYR A 425 5.45 -15.68 2.73
N GLU A 426 5.68 -14.51 2.14
CA GLU A 426 6.89 -14.24 1.35
C GLU A 426 8.15 -13.95 2.21
N SER A 427 7.98 -13.79 3.52
CA SER A 427 9.09 -13.81 4.50
C SER A 427 9.58 -15.23 4.80
N VAL A 428 8.70 -16.22 4.56
CA VAL A 428 8.95 -17.65 4.76
C VAL A 428 9.40 -18.30 3.44
N ALA A 429 8.67 -18.08 2.35
CA ALA A 429 8.88 -18.70 1.05
C ALA A 429 9.66 -17.82 0.03
N GLY A 430 9.92 -16.55 0.33
CA GLY A 430 10.56 -15.60 -0.60
C GLY A 430 9.61 -14.98 -1.63
N LYS A 431 10.17 -14.28 -2.63
CA LYS A 431 9.39 -13.51 -3.65
C LYS A 431 9.79 -13.81 -5.09
N GLY A 432 8.81 -13.77 -5.99
CA GLY A 432 8.98 -13.86 -7.44
C GLY A 432 9.53 -15.21 -7.91
N ALA A 433 10.26 -15.23 -9.02
CA ALA A 433 10.79 -16.46 -9.64
C ALA A 433 11.87 -17.20 -8.81
N LYS A 434 12.19 -16.73 -7.60
CA LYS A 434 13.06 -17.39 -6.62
C LYS A 434 12.32 -17.84 -5.36
N ALA A 435 11.00 -17.65 -5.30
CA ALA A 435 10.20 -18.19 -4.21
C ALA A 435 10.24 -19.73 -4.25
N ILE A 436 10.24 -20.33 -3.07
CA ILE A 436 10.20 -21.78 -2.88
C ILE A 436 8.77 -22.25 -2.56
N GLY A 437 8.48 -23.53 -2.78
CA GLY A 437 7.26 -24.15 -2.26
C GLY A 437 7.35 -24.32 -0.73
N PHE A 438 6.21 -24.41 -0.05
CA PHE A 438 6.20 -24.55 1.42
C PHE A 438 6.85 -25.86 1.90
N ASP A 439 6.84 -26.90 1.05
CA ASP A 439 7.57 -28.15 1.23
C ASP A 439 9.09 -27.98 1.34
N GLN A 440 9.65 -26.88 0.82
CA GLN A 440 11.08 -26.56 0.92
C GLN A 440 11.42 -25.62 2.09
N VAL A 441 10.41 -25.14 2.83
CA VAL A 441 10.60 -24.30 4.01
C VAL A 441 11.09 -25.17 5.18
N ALA A 442 12.06 -24.66 5.94
CA ALA A 442 12.56 -25.33 7.15
C ALA A 442 11.48 -25.42 8.24
N LEU A 443 11.36 -26.56 8.93
CA LEU A 443 10.32 -26.80 9.94
C LEU A 443 10.29 -25.73 11.05
N GLU A 444 11.46 -25.21 11.43
CA GLU A 444 11.62 -24.16 12.44
C GLU A 444 11.03 -22.80 12.02
N VAL A 445 10.80 -22.60 10.71
CA VAL A 445 10.17 -21.41 10.12
C VAL A 445 8.71 -21.70 9.74
N ALA A 446 8.44 -22.91 9.22
CA ALA A 446 7.10 -23.35 8.84
C ALA A 446 6.16 -23.49 10.05
N ALA A 447 6.61 -24.10 11.14
CA ALA A 447 5.74 -24.39 12.27
C ALA A 447 5.19 -23.13 12.97
N PRO A 448 5.98 -22.06 13.22
CA PRO A 448 5.44 -20.81 13.77
C PRO A 448 4.49 -20.06 12.82
N TYR A 449 4.75 -20.11 11.51
CA TYR A 449 3.88 -19.51 10.48
C TYR A 449 2.51 -20.22 10.47
N ALA A 450 2.49 -21.53 10.25
CA ALA A 450 1.26 -22.30 10.16
C ALA A 450 0.46 -22.28 11.49
N ALA A 451 1.15 -22.32 12.63
CA ALA A 451 0.51 -22.19 13.94
C ALA A 451 -0.06 -20.77 14.19
N GLU A 452 0.51 -19.73 13.60
CA GLU A 452 -0.03 -18.36 13.63
C GLU A 452 -1.31 -18.27 12.81
N ASP A 453 -1.35 -18.85 11.61
CA ASP A 453 -2.51 -18.79 10.71
C ASP A 453 -3.76 -19.42 11.35
N ALA A 454 -3.61 -20.59 11.99
CA ALA A 454 -4.69 -21.22 12.76
C ALA A 454 -5.08 -20.43 14.03
N ASP A 455 -4.13 -19.91 14.79
CA ASP A 455 -4.40 -19.11 16.00
C ASP A 455 -5.12 -17.80 15.67
N VAL A 456 -4.63 -17.06 14.67
CA VAL A 456 -5.23 -15.82 14.17
C VAL A 456 -6.65 -16.07 13.66
N THR A 457 -6.87 -17.16 12.92
CA THR A 457 -8.21 -17.57 12.48
C THR A 457 -9.15 -17.80 13.67
N LEU A 458 -8.72 -18.53 14.71
CA LEU A 458 -9.55 -18.75 15.90
C LEU A 458 -9.85 -17.44 16.66
N GLN A 459 -8.88 -16.53 16.73
CA GLN A 459 -9.03 -15.23 17.37
C GLN A 459 -9.97 -14.32 16.57
N LEU A 460 -9.82 -14.25 15.26
CA LEU A 460 -10.70 -13.51 14.34
C LEU A 460 -12.16 -13.94 14.49
N HIS A 461 -12.42 -15.25 14.48
CA HIS A 461 -13.75 -15.81 14.69
C HIS A 461 -14.35 -15.39 16.03
N ARG A 462 -13.59 -15.49 17.12
CA ARG A 462 -14.04 -15.09 18.47
C ARG A 462 -14.40 -13.60 18.56
N VAL A 463 -13.78 -12.74 17.74
CA VAL A 463 -14.07 -11.31 17.68
C VAL A 463 -15.27 -11.02 16.77
N MET A 464 -15.35 -11.62 15.58
CA MET A 464 -16.35 -11.28 14.57
C MET A 464 -17.69 -12.01 14.74
N ALA A 465 -17.69 -13.27 15.16
CA ALA A 465 -18.92 -14.06 15.29
C ALA A 465 -19.96 -13.48 16.26
N PRO A 466 -19.60 -12.91 17.44
CA PRO A 466 -20.57 -12.27 18.34
C PRO A 466 -21.28 -11.07 17.69
N ALA A 467 -20.57 -10.29 16.87
CA ALA A 467 -21.13 -9.15 16.17
C ALA A 467 -22.15 -9.55 15.10
N ILE A 468 -21.85 -10.60 14.33
CA ILE A 468 -22.78 -11.18 13.36
C ILE A 468 -24.01 -11.74 14.09
N ALA A 469 -23.80 -12.47 15.19
CA ALA A 469 -24.88 -13.09 15.96
C ALA A 469 -25.79 -12.08 16.68
N ALA A 470 -25.30 -10.87 16.98
CA ALA A 470 -26.09 -9.79 17.57
C ALA A 470 -27.06 -9.12 16.58
N ASN A 471 -26.96 -9.42 15.27
CA ASN A 471 -27.78 -8.80 14.23
C ASN A 471 -28.47 -9.86 13.36
N GLU A 472 -29.79 -10.00 13.49
CA GLU A 472 -30.59 -11.00 12.79
C GLU A 472 -30.40 -10.98 11.25
N THR A 473 -30.18 -9.80 10.66
CA THR A 473 -29.98 -9.68 9.20
C THR A 473 -28.59 -10.18 8.79
N LEU A 474 -27.55 -9.83 9.54
CA LEU A 474 -26.19 -10.33 9.28
C LEU A 474 -26.10 -11.83 9.54
N GLN A 475 -26.72 -12.33 10.62
CA GLN A 475 -26.75 -13.75 10.90
C GLN A 475 -27.50 -14.55 9.81
N TYR A 476 -28.64 -14.05 9.30
CA TYR A 476 -29.34 -14.68 8.18
C TYR A 476 -28.47 -14.75 6.92
N VAL A 477 -27.84 -13.63 6.52
CA VAL A 477 -26.94 -13.63 5.35
C VAL A 477 -25.79 -14.63 5.55
N TYR A 478 -25.15 -14.62 6.71
CA TYR A 478 -24.02 -15.52 6.97
C TYR A 478 -24.41 -17.00 7.03
N ARG A 479 -25.48 -17.34 7.76
CA ARG A 479 -25.85 -18.74 8.07
C ARG A 479 -26.75 -19.39 7.02
N ASP A 480 -27.65 -18.64 6.41
CA ASP A 480 -28.64 -19.17 5.47
C ASP A 480 -28.26 -18.92 4.00
N ILE A 481 -27.28 -18.05 3.72
CA ILE A 481 -26.79 -17.76 2.36
C ILE A 481 -25.31 -18.14 2.19
N GLU A 482 -24.38 -17.47 2.89
CA GLU A 482 -22.94 -17.58 2.60
C GLU A 482 -22.38 -18.98 2.92
N MET A 483 -22.57 -19.48 4.14
CA MET A 483 -22.04 -20.79 4.55
C MET A 483 -22.63 -21.97 3.74
N PRO A 484 -23.94 -22.02 3.41
CA PRO A 484 -24.48 -23.02 2.48
C PRO A 484 -23.93 -22.88 1.05
N THR A 485 -23.71 -21.64 0.57
CA THR A 485 -23.16 -21.38 -0.76
C THR A 485 -21.72 -21.87 -0.89
N LEU A 486 -20.91 -21.79 0.18
CA LEU A 486 -19.55 -22.32 0.21
C LEU A 486 -19.48 -23.81 -0.19
N GLN A 487 -20.39 -24.64 0.34
CA GLN A 487 -20.47 -26.07 -0.02
C GLN A 487 -20.87 -26.28 -1.48
N VAL A 488 -21.82 -25.49 -2.00
CA VAL A 488 -22.23 -25.56 -3.41
C VAL A 488 -21.08 -25.17 -4.34
N LEU A 489 -20.31 -24.12 -4.01
CA LEU A 489 -19.13 -23.71 -4.76
C LEU A 489 -18.04 -24.78 -4.75
N PHE A 490 -17.78 -25.42 -3.60
CA PHE A 490 -16.87 -26.56 -3.51
C PHE A 490 -17.27 -27.69 -4.47
N ASP A 491 -18.55 -28.11 -4.44
CA ASP A 491 -19.04 -29.20 -5.27
C ASP A 491 -18.97 -28.85 -6.78
N MET A 492 -19.30 -27.60 -7.14
CA MET A 492 -19.17 -27.08 -8.52
C MET A 492 -17.70 -27.05 -8.98
N GLU A 493 -16.78 -26.59 -8.14
CA GLU A 493 -15.36 -26.48 -8.45
C GLU A 493 -14.69 -27.85 -8.60
N ARG A 494 -15.07 -28.85 -7.77
CA ARG A 494 -14.63 -30.25 -7.95
C ARG A 494 -15.24 -30.93 -9.17
N HIS A 495 -16.45 -30.53 -9.60
CA HIS A 495 -17.06 -31.07 -10.81
C HIS A 495 -16.41 -30.51 -12.09
N GLY A 496 -16.10 -29.20 -12.09
CA GLY A 496 -15.53 -28.50 -13.23
C GLY A 496 -16.48 -28.41 -14.42
N VAL A 497 -15.91 -28.15 -15.61
CA VAL A 497 -16.65 -28.09 -16.88
C VAL A 497 -15.88 -28.84 -17.97
N LEU A 498 -16.57 -29.71 -18.70
CA LEU A 498 -15.99 -30.42 -19.83
C LEU A 498 -15.90 -29.50 -21.06
N LEU A 499 -14.70 -29.33 -21.61
CA LEU A 499 -14.43 -28.47 -22.77
C LEU A 499 -13.95 -29.29 -23.98
N ASP A 500 -14.48 -28.99 -25.16
CA ASP A 500 -13.97 -29.52 -26.43
C ASP A 500 -12.74 -28.72 -26.88
N GLY A 501 -11.56 -29.23 -26.54
CA GLY A 501 -10.28 -28.63 -26.94
C GLY A 501 -10.02 -28.63 -28.45
N ALA A 502 -10.66 -29.51 -29.23
CA ALA A 502 -10.51 -29.53 -30.69
C ALA A 502 -11.33 -28.39 -31.32
N LEU A 503 -12.58 -28.20 -30.87
CA LEU A 503 -13.42 -27.08 -31.30
C LEU A 503 -12.81 -25.72 -30.90
N LEU A 504 -12.31 -25.58 -29.66
CA LEU A 504 -11.62 -24.36 -29.21
C LEU A 504 -10.39 -24.05 -30.07
N LYS A 505 -9.62 -25.08 -30.47
CA LYS A 505 -8.48 -24.92 -31.38
C LYS A 505 -8.92 -24.50 -32.78
N GLN A 506 -10.02 -25.04 -33.30
CA GLN A 506 -10.60 -24.61 -34.58
C GLN A 506 -11.03 -23.13 -34.53
N GLN A 507 -11.74 -22.72 -33.49
CA GLN A 507 -12.15 -21.32 -33.28
C GLN A 507 -10.95 -20.38 -33.17
N SER A 508 -9.87 -20.80 -32.50
CA SER A 508 -8.63 -20.00 -32.43
C SER A 508 -8.01 -19.74 -33.80
N VAL A 509 -8.02 -20.73 -34.71
CA VAL A 509 -7.51 -20.57 -36.09
C VAL A 509 -8.43 -19.68 -36.92
N GLU A 510 -9.74 -19.81 -36.77
CA GLU A 510 -10.72 -18.96 -37.45
C GLU A 510 -10.56 -17.49 -37.03
N LEU A 511 -10.52 -17.21 -35.73
CA LEU A 511 -10.33 -15.86 -35.19
C LEU A 511 -8.99 -15.26 -35.61
N ALA A 512 -7.89 -16.02 -35.59
CA ALA A 512 -6.60 -15.55 -36.08
C ALA A 512 -6.64 -15.17 -37.57
N THR A 513 -7.37 -15.94 -38.38
CA THR A 513 -7.56 -15.65 -39.81
C THR A 513 -8.39 -14.38 -40.01
N GLN A 514 -9.46 -14.18 -39.23
CA GLN A 514 -10.28 -12.97 -39.27
C GLN A 514 -9.50 -11.73 -38.80
N MET A 515 -8.69 -11.86 -37.74
CA MET A 515 -7.83 -10.78 -37.24
C MET A 515 -6.86 -10.28 -38.31
N LEU A 516 -6.15 -11.18 -39.01
CA LEU A 516 -5.25 -10.80 -40.11
C LEU A 516 -5.99 -10.11 -41.27
N ALA A 517 -7.21 -10.56 -41.59
CA ALA A 517 -8.03 -9.93 -42.62
C ALA A 517 -8.49 -8.52 -42.23
N LEU A 518 -8.87 -8.30 -40.97
CA LEU A 518 -9.27 -7.00 -40.43
C LEU A 518 -8.08 -6.05 -40.25
N GLU A 519 -6.92 -6.55 -39.81
CA GLU A 519 -5.68 -5.77 -39.74
C GLU A 519 -5.29 -5.24 -41.13
N LYS A 520 -5.35 -6.09 -42.16
CA LYS A 520 -5.10 -5.68 -43.55
C LYS A 520 -6.08 -4.59 -44.02
N GLN A 521 -7.37 -4.72 -43.71
CA GLN A 521 -8.36 -3.69 -44.03
C GLN A 521 -8.09 -2.37 -43.29
N ALA A 522 -7.66 -2.44 -42.03
CA ALA A 522 -7.28 -1.25 -41.25
C ALA A 522 -6.04 -0.56 -41.84
N HIS A 523 -5.02 -1.31 -42.28
CA HIS A 523 -3.84 -0.76 -42.95
C HIS A 523 -4.19 -0.14 -44.32
N GLU A 524 -5.11 -0.75 -45.07
CA GLU A 524 -5.61 -0.22 -46.34
C GLU A 524 -6.38 1.10 -46.16
N LEU A 525 -7.26 1.17 -45.16
CA LEU A 525 -8.03 2.38 -44.82
C LEU A 525 -7.15 3.50 -44.25
N ALA A 526 -6.11 3.16 -43.48
CA ALA A 526 -5.13 4.11 -42.95
C ALA A 526 -4.07 4.54 -43.99
N GLY A 527 -3.99 3.87 -45.14
CA GLY A 527 -2.98 4.11 -46.17
C GLY A 527 -1.54 3.71 -45.78
N GLN A 528 -1.34 3.10 -44.62
CA GLN A 528 -0.03 2.63 -44.13
C GLN A 528 -0.18 1.49 -43.09
N PRO A 529 0.80 0.59 -42.97
CA PRO A 529 0.86 -0.37 -41.86
C PRO A 529 1.09 0.32 -40.51
N PHE A 530 0.37 -0.12 -39.48
CA PHE A 530 0.58 0.31 -38.10
C PHE A 530 0.18 -0.80 -37.11
N ASN A 531 0.67 -0.73 -35.88
CA ASN A 531 0.35 -1.69 -34.83
C ASN A 531 -0.97 -1.32 -34.14
N LEU A 532 -2.03 -2.11 -34.37
CA LEU A 532 -3.35 -1.91 -33.76
C LEU A 532 -3.34 -2.08 -32.23
N GLY A 533 -2.35 -2.75 -31.65
CA GLY A 533 -2.15 -2.81 -30.19
C GLY A 533 -1.51 -1.54 -29.59
N SER A 534 -1.09 -0.57 -30.42
CA SER A 534 -0.45 0.66 -29.96
C SER A 534 -1.44 1.83 -29.92
N THR A 535 -1.94 2.17 -28.73
CA THR A 535 -2.80 3.33 -28.48
C THR A 535 -2.20 4.64 -29.01
N LYS A 536 -0.87 4.78 -29.02
CA LYS A 536 -0.16 5.91 -29.63
C LYS A 536 -0.37 5.96 -31.15
N GLN A 537 -0.13 4.85 -31.85
CA GLN A 537 -0.27 4.82 -33.32
C GLN A 537 -1.73 4.91 -33.73
N LEU A 538 -2.65 4.22 -33.04
CA LEU A 538 -4.09 4.39 -33.20
C LEU A 538 -4.51 5.86 -33.06
N GLY A 539 -4.07 6.55 -32.01
CA GLY A 539 -4.40 7.97 -31.81
C GLY A 539 -3.84 8.88 -32.91
N GLU A 540 -2.68 8.57 -33.48
CA GLU A 540 -2.08 9.29 -34.60
C GLU A 540 -2.87 9.09 -35.91
N ILE A 541 -3.31 7.86 -36.21
CA ILE A 541 -4.20 7.58 -37.35
C ILE A 541 -5.57 8.25 -37.16
N LEU A 542 -6.26 7.97 -36.05
CA LEU A 542 -7.65 8.37 -35.84
C LEU A 542 -7.83 9.88 -35.69
N PHE A 543 -7.03 10.53 -34.83
CA PHE A 543 -7.20 11.95 -34.51
C PHE A 543 -6.26 12.85 -35.32
N GLY A 544 -5.11 12.34 -35.74
CA GLY A 544 -4.14 13.08 -36.55
C GLY A 544 -4.44 13.04 -38.04
N GLN A 545 -4.49 11.84 -38.63
CA GLN A 545 -4.63 11.66 -40.08
C GLN A 545 -6.10 11.71 -40.54
N LEU A 546 -6.98 10.97 -39.88
CA LEU A 546 -8.42 10.92 -40.20
C LEU A 546 -9.21 12.10 -39.59
N GLY A 547 -8.60 12.87 -38.69
CA GLY A 547 -9.18 14.10 -38.12
C GLY A 547 -10.46 13.88 -37.29
N LEU A 548 -10.64 12.68 -36.73
CA LEU A 548 -11.83 12.37 -35.94
C LEU A 548 -11.91 13.23 -34.66
N PRO A 549 -13.11 13.57 -34.17
CA PRO A 549 -13.26 14.40 -32.98
C PRO A 549 -12.79 13.66 -31.71
N VAL A 550 -12.00 14.34 -30.89
CA VAL A 550 -11.52 13.82 -29.60
C VAL A 550 -12.63 13.93 -28.55
N VAL A 551 -13.29 12.81 -28.24
CA VAL A 551 -14.37 12.74 -27.24
C VAL A 551 -13.84 12.81 -25.81
N LYS A 552 -12.69 12.17 -25.54
CA LYS A 552 -12.11 12.01 -24.20
C LYS A 552 -10.59 12.15 -24.24
N LYS A 553 -10.01 12.64 -23.15
CA LYS A 553 -8.55 12.72 -22.95
C LYS A 553 -8.13 11.91 -21.74
N THR A 554 -6.94 11.33 -21.83
CA THR A 554 -6.22 10.71 -20.71
C THR A 554 -5.79 11.76 -19.67
N PRO A 555 -5.45 11.37 -18.42
CA PRO A 555 -4.90 12.29 -17.42
C PRO A 555 -3.65 13.04 -17.89
N ALA A 556 -2.87 12.44 -18.80
CA ALA A 556 -1.71 13.06 -19.45
C ALA A 556 -2.07 14.00 -20.63
N GLY A 557 -3.35 14.36 -20.79
CA GLY A 557 -3.85 15.32 -21.80
C GLY A 557 -3.93 14.80 -23.24
N LYS A 558 -3.44 13.58 -23.52
CA LYS A 558 -3.51 12.96 -24.85
C LYS A 558 -4.93 12.45 -25.15
N PRO A 559 -5.40 12.47 -26.41
CA PRO A 559 -6.63 11.77 -26.81
C PRO A 559 -6.65 10.32 -26.31
N SER A 560 -7.78 9.86 -25.80
CA SER A 560 -8.00 8.47 -25.40
C SER A 560 -8.53 7.68 -26.60
N THR A 561 -8.12 6.42 -26.70
CA THR A 561 -8.54 5.44 -27.72
C THR A 561 -9.49 4.39 -27.15
N ASP A 562 -10.07 4.67 -25.98
CA ASP A 562 -10.92 3.78 -25.17
C ASP A 562 -12.37 4.32 -25.08
#